data_AF-V4KVY7-F1
#
_entry.id   AF-V4KVY7-F1
#
_cell.length_a   1.000
_cell.length_b   1.000
_cell.length_c   1.000
_cell.angle_alpha   90.00
_cell.angle_beta   90.00
_cell.angle_gamma   90.00
#
_symmetry.space_group_name_H-M   'P 1'
#
loop_
_entity.id
_entity.type
_entity.pdbx_description
1 polymer ?
#
loop_
_entity_poly.entity_id
_entity_poly.type
_entity_poly.pdbx_seq_one_letter_code
_entity_poly.pdbx_strand_id
1 'polypeptide(L)' 'MGKLNAYLISILLIMASLYPPPSHRLLIDGLSIDQVAIFGIARCDLNGDLSAPPISNGTVVLTCGGSTANLAETVTNLG' A
#
# COMPACT_ATOMS: atom_id res chain seq x y z
N MET A 1 12.24 45.63 -11.16
CA MET A 1 11.45 44.54 -10.50
C MET A 1 11.21 43.32 -11.39
N GLY A 2 10.80 43.43 -12.66
CA GLY A 2 10.48 42.24 -13.49
C GLY A 2 11.63 41.23 -13.71
N LYS A 3 12.88 41.71 -13.80
CA LYS A 3 14.07 40.85 -14.02
C LYS A 3 14.41 39.95 -12.82
N LEU A 4 14.24 40.45 -11.59
CA LEU A 4 14.48 39.69 -10.36
C LEU A 4 13.41 38.61 -10.17
N ASN A 5 12.15 38.95 -10.48
CA ASN A 5 11.02 38.03 -10.39
C ASN A 5 11.16 36.88 -11.41
N ALA A 6 11.59 37.18 -12.64
CA ALA A 6 11.84 36.15 -13.65
C ALA A 6 12.96 35.18 -13.22
N TYR A 7 14.01 35.68 -12.59
CA TYR A 7 15.11 34.86 -12.08
C TYR A 7 14.66 33.93 -10.94
N LEU A 8 13.87 34.46 -9.99
CA LEU A 8 13.29 33.68 -8.91
C LEU A 8 12.34 32.59 -9.39
N ILE A 9 11.50 32.90 -10.39
CA ILE A 9 10.60 31.91 -11.02
C ILE A 9 11.41 30.82 -11.71
N SER A 10 12.50 31.18 -12.41
CA SER A 10 13.37 30.20 -13.06
C SER A 10 14.02 29.26 -12.06
N ILE A 11 14.51 29.78 -10.93
CA ILE A 11 15.09 28.95 -9.86
C ILE A 11 14.03 28.02 -9.27
N LEU A 12 12.82 28.53 -9.00
CA LEU A 12 11.74 27.75 -8.43
C LEU A 12 11.33 26.58 -9.35
N LEU A 13 11.25 26.83 -10.66
CA LEU A 13 10.95 25.80 -11.66
C LEU A 13 12.05 24.74 -11.75
N ILE A 14 13.32 25.14 -11.69
CA ILE A 14 14.47 24.22 -11.68
C ILE A 14 14.41 23.34 -10.43
N MET A 15 14.19 23.92 -9.25
CA MET A 15 14.07 23.15 -8.01
C MET A 15 12.86 22.22 -8.03
N ALA A 16 11.72 22.63 -8.60
CA ALA A 16 10.57 21.74 -8.76
C ALA A 16 10.84 20.54 -9.69
N SER A 17 11.71 20.70 -10.70
CA SER A 17 12.08 19.61 -11.61
C SER A 17 13.11 18.63 -11.03
N LEU A 18 13.94 19.08 -10.08
CA LEU A 18 14.98 18.28 -9.42
C LEU A 18 14.42 17.39 -8.30
N TYR A 19 13.24 17.71 -7.78
CA TYR A 19 12.56 16.91 -6.76
C TYR A 19 11.40 16.17 -7.41
N PRO A 20 11.64 14.94 -7.93
CA PRO A 20 10.52 14.12 -8.37
C PRO A 20 9.54 13.96 -7.20
N PRO A 21 8.23 14.08 -7.45
CA PRO A 21 7.23 13.82 -6.41
C PRO A 21 7.49 12.41 -5.87
N PRO A 22 7.30 12.18 -4.55
CA PRO A 22 7.41 10.84 -4.01
C PRO A 22 6.44 9.94 -4.79
N SER A 23 6.98 9.08 -5.65
CA SER A 23 6.20 8.02 -6.25
C SER A 23 5.91 7.06 -5.10
N HIS A 24 4.70 7.11 -4.55
CA HIS A 24 4.21 6.21 -3.49
C HIS A 24 4.04 4.78 -4.01
N ARG A 25 5.04 4.24 -4.71
CA ARG A 25 5.07 2.85 -5.15
C ARG A 25 5.76 2.03 -4.08
N LEU A 26 5.07 1.01 -3.59
CA LEU A 26 5.65 0.04 -2.69
C LEU A 26 6.61 -0.85 -3.48
N LEU A 27 7.88 -0.85 -3.08
CA LEU A 27 8.92 -1.72 -3.65
C LEU A 27 9.22 -2.84 -2.66
N ILE A 28 9.09 -4.09 -3.09
CA ILE A 28 9.51 -5.28 -2.34
C ILE A 28 10.53 -6.04 -3.19
N ASP A 29 11.74 -6.23 -2.68
CA ASP A 29 12.87 -6.86 -3.40
C ASP A 29 13.11 -6.28 -4.81
N GLY A 30 12.87 -4.98 -4.97
CA GLY A 30 13.01 -4.27 -6.25
C GLY A 30 11.84 -4.42 -7.23
N LEU A 31 10.81 -5.19 -6.88
CA LEU A 31 9.56 -5.30 -7.65
C LEU A 31 8.57 -4.23 -7.21
N SER A 32 8.03 -3.49 -8.19
CA SER A 32 6.95 -2.53 -7.96
C SER A 32 5.64 -3.27 -7.77
N ILE A 33 4.98 -3.04 -6.64
CA ILE A 33 3.64 -3.55 -6.38
C ILE A 33 2.66 -2.42 -6.59
N ASP A 34 1.85 -2.53 -7.65
CA ASP A 34 0.84 -1.52 -7.99
C ASP A 34 -0.50 -1.79 -7.30
N GLN A 35 -0.91 -3.05 -7.17
CA GLN A 35 -2.15 -3.44 -6.49
C GLN A 35 -2.00 -4.81 -5.83
N VAL A 36 -2.62 -4.96 -4.65
CA VAL A 36 -2.80 -6.23 -3.95
C VAL A 36 -4.30 -6.46 -3.77
N ALA A 37 -4.78 -7.65 -4.14
CA ALA A 37 -6.16 -8.08 -3.92
C ALA A 37 -6.16 -9.44 -3.19
N ILE A 38 -6.89 -9.50 -2.08
CA ILE A 38 -7.00 -10.70 -1.24
C ILE A 38 -8.43 -11.22 -1.36
N PHE A 39 -8.60 -12.47 -1.79
CA PHE A 39 -9.91 -13.11 -1.95
C PHE A 39 -9.96 -14.41 -1.15
N GLY A 40 -11.06 -14.62 -0.41
CA GLY A 40 -11.27 -15.83 0.37
C GLY A 40 -12.36 -15.69 1.43
N ILE A 41 -12.60 -16.75 2.18
CA ILE A 41 -13.52 -16.78 3.32
C ILE A 41 -12.72 -17.19 4.56
N ALA A 42 -12.62 -16.31 5.54
CA ALA A 42 -12.09 -16.67 6.85
C ALA A 42 -13.21 -17.29 7.70
N ARG A 43 -12.96 -18.41 8.36
CA ARG A 43 -13.91 -19.11 9.23
C ARG A 43 -13.32 -19.29 10.62
N CYS A 44 -14.17 -19.20 11.65
CA CYS A 44 -13.77 -19.45 13.04
C CYS A 44 -14.06 -20.90 13.38
N ASP A 45 -13.02 -21.68 13.60
CA ASP A 45 -13.16 -23.10 13.82
C ASP A 45 -11.98 -23.66 14.62
N LEU A 46 -12.30 -24.62 15.48
CA LEU A 46 -11.36 -25.29 16.38
C LEU A 46 -11.02 -26.72 15.91
N ASN A 47 -11.78 -27.29 14.97
CA ASN A 47 -11.76 -28.71 14.65
C ASN A 47 -11.48 -29.05 13.17
N GLY A 48 -11.28 -28.06 12.31
CA GLY A 48 -11.15 -28.22 10.86
C GLY A 48 -12.48 -28.26 10.07
N ASP A 49 -13.61 -27.83 10.63
CA ASP A 49 -14.91 -27.80 9.95
C ASP A 49 -15.01 -26.66 8.91
N LEU A 50 -15.03 -27.05 7.63
CA LEU A 50 -15.20 -26.13 6.49
C LEU A 50 -16.59 -25.47 6.41
N SER A 51 -17.54 -25.93 7.23
CA SER A 51 -18.91 -25.40 7.31
C SER A 51 -19.07 -24.33 8.40
N ALA A 52 -18.04 -24.10 9.22
CA ALA A 52 -18.07 -23.16 10.33
C ALA A 52 -18.38 -21.72 9.89
N PRO A 53 -19.06 -20.89 10.71
CA PRO A 53 -19.51 -19.57 10.29
C PRO A 53 -18.35 -18.67 9.84
N PRO A 54 -18.56 -17.82 8.81
CA PRO A 54 -17.55 -16.86 8.38
C PRO A 54 -17.29 -15.82 9.47
N ILE A 55 -16.04 -15.38 9.57
CA ILE A 55 -15.64 -14.30 10.48
C ILE A 55 -15.91 -12.97 9.80
N SER A 56 -16.68 -12.11 10.47
CA SER A 56 -16.88 -10.71 10.07
C SER A 56 -15.93 -9.80 10.83
N ASN A 57 -15.43 -8.74 10.17
CA ASN A 57 -14.54 -7.74 10.76
C ASN A 57 -13.23 -8.33 11.33
N GLY A 58 -12.76 -9.44 10.75
CA GLY A 58 -11.47 -10.05 11.08
C GLY A 58 -10.35 -9.45 10.24
N THR A 59 -9.23 -9.13 10.87
CA THR A 59 -8.04 -8.63 10.18
C THR A 59 -7.31 -9.74 9.44
N VAL A 60 -7.04 -9.53 8.16
CA VAL A 60 -6.19 -10.38 7.32
C VAL A 60 -4.97 -9.59 6.90
N VAL A 61 -3.79 -10.11 7.23
CA VAL A 61 -2.50 -9.50 6.91
C VAL A 61 -1.75 -10.37 5.91
N LEU A 62 -1.28 -9.76 4.82
CA LEU A 62 -0.37 -10.37 3.87
C LEU A 62 1.05 -9.90 4.15
N THR A 63 1.95 -10.86 4.38
CA THR A 63 3.39 -10.64 4.55
C THR A 63 4.16 -11.44 3.51
N CYS A 64 5.33 -10.92 3.10
CA CYS A 64 6.28 -11.68 2.28
C CYS A 64 7.18 -12.53 3.18
N GLY A 65 7.50 -13.75 2.76
CA GLY A 65 8.34 -14.66 3.54
C GLY A 65 9.70 -14.04 3.87
N GLY A 66 10.04 -13.94 5.16
CA GLY A 66 11.28 -13.33 5.64
C GLY A 66 11.22 -11.81 5.85
N SER A 67 10.13 -11.14 5.45
CA SER A 67 9.89 -9.72 5.73
C SER A 67 9.28 -9.53 7.12
N THR A 68 9.71 -8.48 7.84
CA THR A 68 9.05 -8.00 9.06
C THR A 68 7.97 -6.96 8.78
N ALA A 69 7.85 -6.50 7.53
CA ALA A 69 6.87 -5.52 7.10
C ALA A 69 5.64 -6.19 6.46
N ASN A 70 4.47 -5.67 6.79
CA ASN A 70 3.21 -6.05 6.16
C ASN A 70 3.15 -5.46 4.74
N LEU A 71 2.81 -6.31 3.76
CA LEU A 71 2.60 -5.89 2.38
C LEU A 71 1.20 -5.29 2.23
N ALA A 72 0.17 -5.95 2.76
CA ALA A 72 -1.20 -5.46 2.72
C ALA A 72 -1.99 -5.93 3.94
N GLU A 73 -3.02 -5.19 4.28
CA GLU A 73 -3.96 -5.52 5.34
C GLU A 73 -5.38 -5.23 4.84
N THR A 74 -6.32 -6.07 5.23
CA THR A 74 -7.74 -5.88 4.95
C THR A 74 -8.61 -6.46 6.05
N VAL A 75 -9.90 -6.14 6.03
CA VAL A 75 -10.89 -6.66 6.96
C VAL A 75 -11.89 -7.53 6.22
N THR A 76 -12.30 -8.64 6.83
CA THR A 76 -13.34 -9.48 6.26
C THR A 76 -14.70 -8.78 6.31
N ASN A 77 -15.46 -8.92 5.23
CA ASN A 77 -16.79 -8.34 5.11
C ASN A 77 -17.76 -8.96 6.11
N LEU A 78 -18.86 -8.25 6.37
CA LEU A 78 -20.00 -8.81 7.10
C LEU A 78 -20.55 -10.01 6.31
N GLY A 79 -20.52 -11.18 6.95
CA GLY A 79 -21.01 -12.45 6.40
C GLY A 79 -22.51 -12.63 6.54
#